data_AF-A0A7C2PTW9-F1
#
_entry.id   AF-A0A7C2PTW9-F1
#
_cell.length_a   1.000
_cell.length_b   1.000
_cell.length_c   1.000
_cell.angle_alpha   90.00
_cell.angle_beta   90.00
_cell.angle_gamma   90.00
#
_symmetry.space_group_name_H-M   'P 1'
#
loop_
_entity.id
_entity.type
_entity.pdbx_description
1 polymer ?
#
loop_
_entity_poly.entity_id
_entity_poly.type
_entity_poly.pdbx_seq_one_letter_code
_entity_poly.pdbx_strand_id
1 'polypeptide(L)'
;MSPADLMLWIVGLFVLGVLAFVTLIVTVVLRAIVGVLRALFGGGRREAAATRASGSRTVCPHPRCGHLNRRGARFCGRCGRSLSSLHELDAYG
;
A
#
# COMPACT_ATOMS: atom_id res chain seq x y z
N MET A 1 -42.29 -29.57 -15.73
CA MET A 1 -40.94 -29.97 -15.27
C MET A 1 -40.94 -31.47 -15.14
N SER A 2 -40.09 -32.14 -15.92
CA SER A 2 -39.92 -33.58 -15.79
C SER A 2 -39.12 -33.91 -14.51
N PRO A 3 -39.26 -35.11 -13.93
CA PRO A 3 -38.43 -35.54 -12.81
C PRO A 3 -36.92 -35.45 -13.11
N ALA A 4 -36.52 -35.65 -14.36
CA ALA A 4 -35.12 -35.52 -14.80
C ALA A 4 -34.62 -34.06 -14.70
N ASP A 5 -35.45 -33.07 -15.04
CA ASP A 5 -35.09 -31.66 -14.90
C ASP A 5 -34.78 -31.31 -13.44
N LEU A 6 -35.62 -31.79 -12.51
CA LEU A 6 -35.41 -31.57 -11.07
C LEU A 6 -34.09 -32.17 -10.59
N MET A 7 -33.76 -33.38 -11.03
CA MET A 7 -32.50 -34.05 -10.69
C MET A 7 -31.29 -33.27 -11.20
N LEU A 8 -31.34 -32.75 -12.43
CA LEU A 8 -30.26 -31.94 -13.00
C LEU A 8 -30.03 -30.64 -12.21
N TRP A 9 -31.10 -29.96 -11.79
CA TRP A 9 -30.98 -28.76 -10.95
C TRP A 9 -30.37 -29.05 -9.58
N ILE A 10 -30.79 -30.13 -8.92
CA ILE A 10 -30.26 -30.53 -7.61
C ILE A 10 -28.77 -30.86 -7.71
N VAL A 11 -28.38 -31.68 -8.68
CA VAL A 11 -26.97 -32.04 -8.92
C VAL A 11 -26.16 -30.80 -9.29
N GLY A 12 -26.72 -29.92 -10.14
CA GLY A 12 -26.06 -28.67 -10.54
C GLY A 12 -25.78 -27.75 -9.35
N LEU A 13 -26.76 -27.52 -8.48
CA LEU A 13 -26.59 -26.71 -7.28
C LEU A 13 -25.58 -27.34 -6.31
N PHE A 14 -25.62 -28.66 -6.16
CA PHE A 14 -24.66 -29.36 -5.31
C PHE A 14 -23.22 -29.20 -5.84
N VAL A 15 -22.99 -29.43 -7.13
CA VAL A 15 -21.67 -29.25 -7.77
C VAL A 15 -21.20 -27.80 -7.65
N LEU A 16 -22.07 -26.83 -7.92
CA LEU A 16 -21.75 -25.41 -7.77
C LEU A 16 -21.36 -25.07 -6.33
N GLY A 17 -22.11 -25.58 -5.35
CA GLY A 17 -21.81 -25.40 -3.93
C GLY A 17 -20.46 -25.98 -3.53
N VAL A 18 -20.15 -27.20 -3.99
CA VAL A 18 -18.85 -27.85 -3.73
C VAL A 18 -17.71 -27.04 -4.36
N LEU A 19 -17.85 -26.59 -5.61
CA LEU A 19 -16.83 -25.77 -6.27
C LEU A 19 -16.63 -24.43 -5.56
N ALA A 20 -17.70 -23.75 -5.14
CA ALA A 20 -17.62 -22.51 -4.38
C ALA A 20 -16.94 -22.72 -3.01
N PHE A 21 -17.25 -23.82 -2.33
CA PHE A 21 -16.62 -24.15 -1.05
C PHE A 21 -15.13 -24.47 -1.18
N VAL A 22 -14.75 -25.26 -2.19
CA VAL A 22 -13.35 -25.60 -2.48
C VAL A 22 -12.56 -24.33 -2.82
N THR A 23 -13.09 -23.46 -3.67
CA THR A 23 -12.43 -22.18 -4.03
C THR A 23 -12.26 -21.26 -2.82
N LEU A 24 -13.26 -21.20 -1.93
CA LEU A 24 -13.16 -20.47 -0.66
C LEU A 24 -12.04 -21.02 0.22
N ILE A 25 -11.99 -22.35 0.43
CA ILE A 25 -10.94 -23.00 1.23
C ILE A 25 -9.56 -22.70 0.65
N VAL A 26 -9.37 -22.93 -0.66
CA VAL A 26 -8.09 -22.69 -1.33
C VAL A 26 -7.66 -21.23 -1.15
N THR A 27 -8.58 -20.29 -1.32
CA THR A 27 -8.27 -18.87 -1.17
C THR A 27 -7.88 -18.52 0.27
N VAL A 28 -8.57 -19.05 1.28
CA VAL A 28 -8.25 -18.84 2.70
C VAL A 28 -6.88 -19.42 3.03
N VAL A 29 -6.61 -20.65 2.60
CA VAL A 29 -5.33 -21.34 2.81
C VAL A 29 -4.19 -20.57 2.15
N LEU A 30 -4.33 -20.16 0.89
CA LEU A 30 -3.32 -19.37 0.20
C LEU A 30 -3.06 -18.03 0.90
N ARG A 31 -4.11 -17.34 1.36
CA ARG A 31 -3.96 -16.09 2.12
C ARG A 31 -3.25 -16.31 3.46
N ALA A 32 -3.59 -17.38 4.18
CA ALA A 32 -2.93 -17.74 5.43
C ALA A 32 -1.45 -18.07 5.21
N ILE A 33 -1.13 -18.91 4.23
CA ILE A 33 0.25 -19.27 3.87
C ILE A 33 1.03 -18.01 3.52
N VAL A 34 0.53 -17.16 2.63
CA VAL A 34 1.24 -15.94 2.24
C VAL A 34 1.38 -14.98 3.43
N GLY A 35 0.39 -14.89 4.32
CA GLY A 35 0.48 -14.11 5.56
C GLY A 35 1.60 -14.60 6.48
N VAL A 36 1.68 -15.91 6.70
CA VAL A 36 2.73 -16.56 7.51
C VAL A 36 4.09 -16.40 6.85
N LEU A 37 4.21 -16.67 5.55
CA LEU A 37 5.45 -16.46 4.80
C LEU A 37 5.91 -14.99 4.89
N ARG A 38 5.01 -14.01 4.77
CA ARG A 38 5.35 -12.59 4.97
C ARG A 38 5.77 -12.29 6.40
N ALA A 39 5.19 -12.94 7.41
CA ALA A 39 5.59 -12.75 8.80
C ALA A 39 7.00 -13.32 9.05
N LEU A 40 7.29 -14.51 8.53
CA LEU A 40 8.57 -15.19 8.70
C LEU A 40 9.70 -14.56 7.86
N PHE A 41 9.44 -14.24 6.59
CA PHE A 41 10.44 -13.73 5.65
C PHE A 41 10.42 -12.20 5.48
N GLY A 42 9.36 -11.51 5.88
CA GLY A 42 9.19 -10.06 5.69
C GLY A 42 9.80 -9.19 6.78
N GLY A 43 10.33 -9.79 7.86
CA GLY A 43 11.12 -9.07 8.88
C GLY A 43 12.33 -8.33 8.29
N GLY A 44 12.93 -8.84 7.21
CA GLY A 44 14.10 -8.22 6.55
C GLY A 44 13.81 -7.13 5.52
N ARG A 45 12.53 -6.82 5.20
CA ARG A 45 12.16 -5.80 4.19
C ARG A 45 11.64 -4.49 4.78
N ARG A 46 11.46 -4.42 6.10
CA ARG A 46 10.99 -3.21 6.79
C ARG A 46 12.07 -2.14 6.94
N GLU A 47 13.35 -2.50 6.88
CA GLU A 47 14.46 -1.53 6.93
C GLU A 47 14.72 -0.84 5.58
N ALA A 48 14.36 -1.44 4.44
CA ALA A 48 14.64 -0.88 3.12
C ALA A 48 13.57 0.10 2.57
N ALA A 49 12.37 0.10 3.15
CA ALA A 49 11.23 0.89 2.67
C ALA A 49 10.89 2.10 3.54
N ALA A 50 11.28 2.11 4.83
CA ALA A 50 11.05 3.25 5.72
C ALA A 50 11.87 4.50 5.32
N THR A 51 12.93 4.34 4.51
CA THR A 51 13.78 5.46 4.08
C THR A 51 13.41 6.06 2.72
N ARG A 52 12.43 5.51 1.98
CA ARG A 52 12.14 5.97 0.60
C ARG A 52 10.78 6.62 0.37
N ALA A 53 9.90 6.66 1.37
CA ALA A 53 8.55 7.19 1.22
C ALA A 53 8.16 8.32 2.18
N SER A 54 9.12 8.91 2.91
CA SER A 54 8.90 10.19 3.58
C SER A 54 9.96 11.21 3.20
N GLY A 55 10.10 11.41 1.88
CA GLY A 55 10.59 12.67 1.34
C GLY A 55 9.52 13.72 1.58
N SER A 56 9.38 14.16 2.82
CA SER A 56 8.59 15.33 3.15
C SER A 56 9.07 16.47 2.25
N ARG A 57 8.13 17.18 1.65
CA ARG A 57 8.41 18.25 0.70
C ARG A 57 8.23 19.57 1.44
N THR A 58 9.07 20.56 1.14
CA THR A 58 9.00 21.89 1.75
C THR A 58 8.68 22.92 0.69
N VAL A 59 7.67 23.74 0.96
CA VAL A 59 7.27 24.84 0.08
C VAL A 59 8.25 26.00 0.28
N CYS A 60 8.69 26.61 -0.83
CA CYS A 60 9.53 27.80 -0.77
C CYS A 60 8.75 28.97 -0.10
N PRO A 61 9.29 29.58 0.97
CA PRO A 61 8.61 30.65 1.72
C PRO A 61 8.54 31.97 0.95
N HIS A 62 9.18 32.06 -0.23
CA HIS A 62 9.12 33.27 -1.03
C HIS A 62 7.71 33.44 -1.62
N PRO A 63 7.01 34.55 -1.31
CA PRO A 63 5.59 34.71 -1.63
C PRO A 63 5.30 34.70 -3.13
N ARG A 64 6.28 35.06 -3.97
CA ARG A 64 6.15 35.00 -5.44
C ARG A 64 6.61 33.67 -6.07
N CYS A 65 6.99 32.66 -5.28
CA CYS A 65 7.55 31.41 -5.79
C CYS A 65 6.69 30.18 -5.45
N GLY A 66 6.51 29.88 -4.16
CA GLY A 66 5.72 28.72 -3.70
C GLY A 66 6.17 27.35 -4.20
N HIS A 67 7.39 27.23 -4.74
CA HIS A 67 7.84 25.97 -5.34
C HIS A 67 8.04 24.87 -4.28
N LEU A 68 7.62 23.65 -4.63
CA LEU A 68 7.71 22.48 -3.77
C LEU A 68 9.09 21.82 -3.91
N ASN A 69 9.92 21.96 -2.90
CA ASN A 69 11.28 21.43 -2.86
C ASN A 69 11.35 20.14 -2.04
N ARG A 70 12.42 19.36 -2.21
CA ARG A 70 12.72 18.21 -1.34
C ARG A 70 13.10 18.73 0.06
N ARG A 71 12.71 18.03 1.15
CA ARG A 71 13.26 18.34 2.47
C ARG A 71 14.78 18.22 2.46
N GLY A 72 15.45 19.14 3.15
CA GLY A 72 16.91 19.27 3.16
C GLY A 72 17.50 20.04 1.98
N ALA A 73 16.70 20.46 0.99
CA ALA A 73 17.19 21.37 -0.05
C ALA A 73 17.67 22.68 0.58
N ARG A 74 18.93 23.06 0.36
CA ARG A 74 19.50 24.31 0.89
C ARG A 74 18.97 25.54 0.15
N PHE A 75 18.60 25.37 -1.12
CA PHE A 75 18.11 26.43 -2.00
C PHE A 75 16.87 25.95 -2.77
N CYS A 76 16.01 26.89 -3.13
CA CYS A 76 14.84 26.64 -3.96
C CYS A 76 15.26 26.34 -5.41
N GLY A 77 14.86 25.19 -5.96
CA GLY A 77 15.17 24.80 -7.33
C GLY A 77 14.52 25.67 -8.42
N ARG A 78 13.61 26.57 -8.05
CA ARG A 78 12.97 27.52 -8.98
C ARG A 78 13.56 28.92 -8.89
N CYS A 79 13.66 29.49 -7.68
CA CYS A 79 14.05 30.89 -7.49
C CYS A 79 15.43 31.09 -6.86
N GLY A 80 16.16 30.01 -6.53
CA GLY A 80 17.51 30.07 -5.98
C GLY A 80 17.61 30.56 -4.53
N ARG A 81 16.53 31.04 -3.90
CA ARG A 81 16.54 31.52 -2.50
C ARG A 81 16.85 30.39 -1.53
N SER A 82 17.58 30.70 -0.46
CA SER A 82 17.85 29.74 0.62
C SER A 82 16.56 29.28 1.32
N LEU A 83 16.54 28.02 1.71
CA LEU A 83 15.47 27.40 2.52
C LEU A 83 15.94 27.09 3.95
N SER A 84 17.18 27.49 4.29
CA SER A 84 17.87 27.15 5.54
C SER A 84 17.22 27.72 6.81
N SER A 85 16.35 28.72 6.69
CA SER A 85 15.66 29.31 7.85
C SER A 85 14.50 28.47 8.40
N LEU A 86 14.21 27.30 7.84
CA LEU A 86 13.18 26.38 8.34
C LEU A 86 13.71 25.26 9.24
N HIS A 87 15.04 25.04 9.31
CA HIS A 87 15.61 23.95 10.11
C HIS A 87 15.87 24.33 11.59
N GLU A 88 15.89 25.62 11.91
CA GLU A 88 16.18 26.10 13.27
C GLU A 88 14.95 25.98 14.21
N LEU A 89 13.73 26.08 13.67
CA LEU A 89 12.48 26.07 14.45
C LEU A 89 11.98 24.64 14.74
N ASP A 90 12.23 23.68 13.85
CA ASP A 90 11.82 22.28 14.04
C ASP A 90 12.77 21.51 14.99
N ALA A 91 13.92 22.08 15.37
CA ALA A 91 14.90 21.46 16.27
C ALA A 91 14.67 21.80 17.76
N TYR A 92 13.79 22.76 18.06
CA TYR A 92 13.45 23.21 19.42
C TYR A 92 11.95 23.04 19.77
N GLY A 93 11.20 22.26 18.98
CA GLY A 93 9.76 22.00 19.17
C GLY A 93 9.47 20.56 19.55
#